data_AF-A0A524QSW9-F1
#
_entry.id   AF-A0A524QSW9-F1
#
_cell.length_a   1.000
_cell.length_b   1.000
_cell.length_c   1.000
_cell.angle_alpha   90.00
_cell.angle_beta   90.00
_cell.angle_gamma   90.00
#
_symmetry.space_group_name_H-M   'P 1'
#
loop_
_entity.id
_entity.type
_entity.pdbx_description
1 polymer ?
#
loop_
_entity_poly.entity_id
_entity_poly.type
_entity_poly.pdbx_seq_one_letter_code
_entity_poly.pdbx_strand_id
1 'polypeptide(L)' 'PRLTPVDLGFEGISGAEQTSLLQVREEAESNHIRAALVRNNWNVSKAARDLGTSRTTLYDLLEKYKIIKDR' A
#
# COMPACT_ATOMS: atom_id res chain seq x y z
N PRO A 1 41.73 5.72 -17.58
CA PRO A 1 41.25 6.10 -16.23
C PRO A 1 39.89 5.44 -15.95
N ARG A 2 39.74 4.72 -14.83
CA ARG A 2 38.44 4.21 -14.38
C ARG A 2 37.79 5.27 -13.50
N LEU A 3 36.59 5.70 -13.87
CA LEU A 3 35.77 6.59 -13.07
C LEU A 3 35.06 5.77 -11.99
N THR A 4 35.06 6.30 -10.77
CA THR A 4 34.35 5.77 -9.61
C THR A 4 33.04 6.53 -9.41
N PRO A 5 32.06 5.97 -8.68
CA PRO A 5 30.80 6.66 -8.38
C PRO A 5 30.97 8.00 -7.64
N VAL A 6 32.07 8.16 -6.88
CA VAL A 6 32.46 9.44 -6.26
C VAL A 6 32.73 10.51 -7.31
N ASP A 7 33.38 10.16 -8.43
CA ASP A 7 33.71 11.11 -9.51
C ASP A 7 32.46 11.69 -10.20
N LEU A 8 31.29 11.08 -9.98
CA LEU A 8 30.01 11.44 -10.56
C LEU A 8 29.03 12.06 -9.54
N GLY A 9 29.48 12.33 -8.31
CA GLY A 9 28.64 12.95 -7.28
C GLY A 9 27.53 12.05 -6.73
N PHE A 10 27.67 10.71 -6.85
CA PHE A 10 26.72 9.75 -6.30
C PHE A 10 26.95 9.44 -4.81
N GLU A 11 27.63 10.33 -4.08
CA GLU A 11 27.80 10.24 -2.63
C GLU A 11 26.43 10.30 -1.94
N GLY A 12 25.90 9.14 -1.52
CA GLY A 12 24.68 9.06 -0.73
C GLY A 12 23.48 8.36 -1.37
N ILE A 13 23.58 7.85 -2.62
CA ILE A 13 22.58 6.89 -3.13
C ILE A 13 22.88 5.49 -2.59
N SER A 14 22.99 5.39 -1.28
CA SER A 14 23.11 4.13 -0.56
C SER A 14 21.71 3.63 -0.24
N GLY A 15 21.12 2.87 -1.16
CA GLY A 15 19.96 2.03 -0.85
C GLY A 15 18.63 2.77 -0.83
N ALA A 16 18.14 3.22 -2.00
CA ALA A 16 16.70 3.11 -2.21
C ALA A 16 16.37 1.61 -2.06
N GLU A 17 15.78 1.21 -0.94
CA GLU A 17 15.19 -0.12 -0.75
C GLU A 17 14.47 -0.46 -2.05
N GLN A 18 14.98 -1.47 -2.77
CA GLN A 18 14.38 -1.91 -4.02
C GLN A 18 13.03 -2.54 -3.69
N THR A 19 12.00 -1.69 -3.61
CA THR A 19 10.64 -2.11 -3.34
C THR A 19 10.15 -2.84 -4.58
N SER A 20 9.76 -4.10 -4.38
CA SER A 20 9.21 -4.91 -5.46
C SER A 20 7.87 -4.34 -5.93
N LEU A 21 7.53 -4.55 -7.20
CA LEU A 21 6.21 -4.18 -7.73
C LEU A 21 5.06 -4.82 -6.93
N LEU A 22 5.31 -5.98 -6.33
CA LEU A 22 4.36 -6.65 -5.44
C LEU A 22 4.07 -5.78 -4.21
N GLN A 23 5.12 -5.34 -3.49
CA GLN A 23 4.98 -4.49 -2.31
C GLN A 23 4.26 -3.18 -2.63
N VAL A 24 4.62 -2.52 -3.74
CA VAL A 24 3.98 -1.27 -4.16
C VAL A 24 2.49 -1.47 -4.42
N ARG A 25 2.10 -2.59 -5.06
CA ARG A 25 0.69 -2.92 -5.32
C ARG A 25 -0.06 -3.20 -4.02
N GLU A 26 0.53 -3.97 -3.12
CA GLU A 26 -0.09 -4.30 -1.82
C GLU A 26 -0.26 -3.07 -0.95
N GLU A 27 0.73 -2.19 -0.92
CA GLU A 27 0.65 -0.92 -0.21
C GLU A 27 -0.47 -0.04 -0.79
N ALA A 28 -0.47 0.18 -2.11
CA ALA A 28 -1.49 0.97 -2.78
C ALA A 28 -2.90 0.42 -2.56
N GLU A 29 -3.09 -0.90 -2.66
CA GLU A 29 -4.37 -1.55 -2.42
C GLU A 29 -4.82 -1.38 -0.96
N SER A 30 -3.94 -1.65 0.00
CA SER A 30 -4.26 -1.51 1.43
C SER A 30 -4.59 -0.06 1.82
N ASN A 31 -3.89 0.92 1.23
CA ASN A 31 -4.15 2.34 1.45
C ASN A 31 -5.49 2.76 0.86
N HIS A 32 -5.85 2.27 -0.32
CA HIS A 32 -7.16 2.53 -0.91
C HIS A 32 -8.28 1.97 -0.04
N ILE A 33 -8.12 0.73 0.46
CA ILE A 33 -9.11 0.10 1.35
C ILE A 33 -9.28 0.91 2.64
N ARG A 34 -8.18 1.32 3.29
CA ARG A 34 -8.24 2.16 4.51
C ARG A 34 -8.99 3.46 4.25
N ALA A 35 -8.69 4.14 3.14
CA ALA A 35 -9.35 5.39 2.78
C ALA A 35 -10.86 5.17 2.56
N ALA A 36 -11.26 4.12 1.86
CA ALA A 36 -12.67 3.79 1.64
C ALA A 36 -13.40 3.48 2.96
N LEU A 37 -12.76 2.74 3.89
CA LEU A 37 -13.33 2.49 5.21
C LEU A 37 -13.54 3.78 5.98
N VAL A 38 -12.55 4.67 6.03
CA VAL A 38 -12.65 5.96 6.74
C VAL A 38 -13.78 6.82 6.16
N ARG A 39 -13.84 6.98 4.83
CA ARG A 39 -14.91 7.73 4.13
C ARG A 39 -16.31 7.20 4.44
N ASN A 40 -16.42 5.89 4.68
CA ASN A 40 -17.68 5.21 4.96
C ASN A 40 -17.90 4.94 6.47
N ASN A 41 -17.21 5.65 7.37
CA ASN A 41 -17.31 5.51 8.82
C ASN A 41 -17.11 4.06 9.30
N TRP A 42 -16.18 3.34 8.69
CA TRP A 42 -15.90 1.92 8.95
C TRP A 42 -17.08 0.98 8.68
N ASN A 43 -18.06 1.40 7.88
CA ASN A 43 -19.11 0.52 7.40
C ASN A 43 -18.60 -0.33 6.22
N VAL A 44 -18.22 -1.57 6.50
CA VAL A 44 -17.67 -2.52 5.50
C VAL A 44 -18.60 -2.71 4.30
N SER A 45 -19.93 -2.75 4.52
CA SER A 45 -20.88 -2.94 3.42
C SER A 45 -20.94 -1.72 2.48
N LYS A 46 -20.84 -0.50 3.02
CA LYS A 46 -20.77 0.72 2.19
C LYS A 46 -19.40 0.84 1.51
N ALA A 47 -18.32 0.56 2.22
CA ALA A 47 -16.95 0.58 1.66
C ALA A 47 -16.78 -0.44 0.53
N ALA A 48 -17.35 -1.65 0.64
CA ALA A 48 -17.31 -2.64 -0.44
C ALA A 48 -17.99 -2.13 -1.71
N ARG A 49 -19.16 -1.46 -1.57
CA ARG A 49 -19.85 -0.83 -2.70
C ARG A 49 -19.07 0.35 -3.30
N ASP A 50 -18.45 1.18 -2.46
CA ASP A 50 -17.58 2.29 -2.88
C ASP A 50 -16.36 1.76 -3.69
N LEU A 51 -15.76 0.66 -3.22
CA LEU A 51 -14.65 -0.02 -3.90
C LEU A 51 -15.06 -0.87 -5.10
N GLY A 52 -16.36 -1.00 -5.40
CA GLY A 52 -16.86 -1.82 -6.51
C GLY A 52 -16.63 -3.33 -6.32
N THR A 53 -16.60 -3.82 -5.08
CA THR A 53 -16.33 -5.22 -4.74
C THR A 53 -17.42 -5.84 -3.86
N SER A 54 -17.35 -7.16 -3.65
CA SER A 54 -18.24 -7.88 -2.75
C SER A 54 -17.82 -7.70 -1.29
N ARG A 55 -18.76 -7.87 -0.35
CA ARG A 55 -18.44 -7.86 1.09
C ARG A 55 -17.45 -8.95 1.45
N THR A 56 -17.62 -10.16 0.91
CA THR A 56 -16.74 -11.31 1.14
C THR A 56 -15.31 -10.96 0.72
N THR A 57 -15.13 -10.46 -0.49
CA THR A 57 -13.82 -10.02 -1.00
C THR A 57 -13.21 -8.94 -0.13
N LEU A 58 -14.01 -7.95 0.31
CA LEU A 58 -13.48 -6.92 1.20
C LEU A 58 -13.03 -7.53 2.54
N TYR A 59 -13.79 -8.46 3.14
CA TYR A 59 -13.35 -9.14 4.36
C TYR A 59 -12.03 -9.89 4.17
N ASP A 60 -11.88 -10.64 3.06
CA ASP A 60 -10.63 -11.35 2.74
C ASP A 60 -9.45 -10.37 2.63
N LEU A 61 -9.65 -9.20 2.03
CA LEU A 61 -8.63 -8.16 1.91
C LEU A 61 -8.30 -7.51 3.26
N LEU A 62 -9.27 -7.32 4.15
CA LEU A 62 -9.01 -6.81 5.51
C LEU A 62 -8.16 -7.78 6.31
N GLU A 63 -8.43 -9.08 6.19
CA GLU A 63 -7.63 -10.13 6.81
C GLU A 63 -6.22 -10.18 6.21
N LYS A 64 -6.12 -10.22 4.87
CA LYS A 64 -4.84 -10.23 4.14
C LYS A 64 -3.94 -9.08 4.56
N TYR A 65 -4.49 -7.87 4.66
CA TYR A 65 -3.72 -6.65 4.98
C TYR A 65 -3.74 -6.26 6.46
N LYS A 66 -4.33 -7.09 7.32
CA LYS A 66 -4.44 -6.86 8.77
C LYS A 66 -5.03 -5.48 9.11
N ILE A 67 -6.03 -5.05 8.35
CA ILE A 67 -6.67 -3.75 8.53
C ILE A 67 -7.72 -3.87 9.62
N ILE A 68 -7.47 -3.23 10.76
CA ILE A 68 -8.38 -3.18 11.90
C ILE A 68 -8.72 -1.73 12.24
N LYS A 69 -9.92 -1.50 12.79
CA LYS A 69 -10.31 -0.19 13.27
C LYS A 69 -9.55 0.13 14.55
N ASP A 70 -8.78 1.22 14.54
CA ASP A 70 -8.17 1.73 15.76
C ASP A 70 -9.27 2.15 16.75
N ARG A 71 -9.08 1.79 18.03
CA ARG A 71 -10.12 1.87 19.06
C ARG A 71 -10.27 3.26 19.65
#